data_AF-A0AAE3LYK0-F1
#
_entry.id   AF-A0AAE3LYK0-F1
#
_cell.length_a   1.000
_cell.length_b   1.000
_cell.length_c   1.000
_cell.angle_alpha   90.00
_cell.angle_beta   90.00
_cell.angle_gamma   90.00
#
_symmetry.space_group_name_H-M   'P 1'
#
loop_
_entity.id
_entity.type
_entity.pdbx_description
1 polymer ?
#
loop_
_entity_poly.entity_id
_entity_poly.type
_entity_poly.pdbx_seq_one_letter_code
_entity_poly.pdbx_strand_id
1 'polypeptide(L)'
;MSTAAGSALAEGLLSSLRPVARSGVAAPSVAHVALETSPIPRIAPRVRATLAQIVASADLDGTVGVVLKDARTGEVIEQIDGDVALPPASVTKAVTALYALDVLGGAFRFITRLSATGPIEDGILRGDLILAGGGDPTLSADHLAELAESLKAAGVSEITGKFLCWRGALPYAEEIEPSQLDHLGYNPAVSGLNLNYNRVHFEWKRVNGNWQTTMDARTEDRVPPVSMARVRIVDRGAPVFAT
;
A
#
# COMPACT_ATOMS: atom_id res chain seq x y z
N MET A 1 -43.20 6.90 -20.73
CA MET A 1 -43.53 6.85 -19.30
C MET A 1 -42.75 5.70 -18.67
N SER A 2 -41.86 6.04 -17.74
CA SER A 2 -41.19 5.23 -16.70
C SER A 2 -40.97 3.73 -16.93
N THR A 3 -39.74 3.35 -17.29
CA THR A 3 -39.17 2.01 -17.04
C THR A 3 -38.39 2.05 -15.73
N ALA A 4 -38.96 1.47 -14.68
CA ALA A 4 -38.25 1.17 -13.44
C ALA A 4 -37.69 -0.26 -13.56
N ALA A 5 -36.40 -0.39 -13.84
CA ALA A 5 -35.67 -1.65 -13.69
C ALA A 5 -34.93 -1.58 -12.34
N GLY A 6 -35.39 -2.40 -11.39
CA GLY A 6 -34.89 -2.43 -10.03
C GLY A 6 -33.42 -2.84 -9.98
N SER A 7 -32.62 -2.04 -9.29
CA SER A 7 -31.27 -2.40 -8.89
C SER A 7 -31.36 -3.52 -7.86
N ALA A 8 -30.97 -4.74 -8.23
CA ALA A 8 -30.68 -5.78 -7.26
C ALA A 8 -29.38 -5.41 -6.54
N LEU A 9 -29.50 -4.69 -5.43
CA LEU A 9 -28.41 -4.46 -4.48
C LEU A 9 -28.18 -5.78 -3.75
N ALA A 10 -27.13 -6.50 -4.13
CA ALA A 10 -26.57 -7.53 -3.28
C ALA A 10 -25.84 -6.80 -2.13
N GLU A 11 -26.52 -6.68 -0.98
CA GLU A 11 -25.91 -6.24 0.27
C GLU A 11 -24.85 -7.27 0.68
N GLY A 12 -23.57 -6.94 0.42
CA GLY A 12 -22.43 -7.68 0.92
C GLY A 12 -22.31 -7.53 2.45
N LEU A 13 -21.90 -8.62 3.12
CA LEU A 13 -21.86 -8.77 4.57
C LEU A 13 -21.37 -7.52 5.35
N LEU A 14 -22.22 -7.03 6.25
CA LEU A 14 -21.98 -5.92 7.19
C LEU A 14 -21.11 -6.27 8.41
N SER A 15 -20.33 -7.36 8.39
CA SER A 15 -19.51 -7.73 9.55
C SER A 15 -18.06 -8.06 9.18
N SER A 16 -17.17 -7.14 9.54
CA SER A 16 -15.74 -7.40 9.70
C SER A 16 -15.50 -8.35 10.87
N LEU A 17 -14.59 -9.32 10.70
CA LEU A 17 -14.03 -10.12 11.78
C LEU A 17 -13.20 -9.19 12.70
N ARG A 18 -13.87 -8.51 13.64
CA ARG A 18 -13.20 -7.92 14.79
C ARG A 18 -12.77 -9.04 15.76
N PRO A 19 -11.67 -8.87 16.50
CA PRO A 19 -11.36 -9.76 17.62
C PRO A 19 -12.51 -9.71 18.64
N VAL A 20 -13.11 -10.86 18.94
CA VAL A 20 -14.14 -10.98 19.98
C VAL A 20 -13.43 -10.93 21.34
N ALA A 21 -13.83 -9.99 22.20
CA ALA A 21 -13.44 -10.01 23.61
C ALA A 21 -13.96 -11.32 24.24
N ARG A 22 -13.05 -12.15 24.78
CA ARG A 22 -13.42 -13.41 25.42
C ARG A 22 -14.45 -13.16 26.50
N SER A 23 -15.68 -13.61 26.27
CA SER A 23 -16.77 -13.57 27.24
C SER A 23 -16.74 -14.87 28.02
N GLY A 24 -16.45 -14.80 29.31
CA GLY A 24 -16.60 -15.94 30.20
C GLY A 24 -15.46 -16.11 31.18
N VAL A 25 -15.39 -15.23 32.18
CA VAL A 25 -15.20 -15.66 33.57
C VAL A 25 -16.06 -14.74 34.42
N ALA A 26 -17.05 -15.30 35.12
CA ALA A 26 -17.82 -14.57 36.10
C ALA A 26 -16.86 -13.95 37.13
N ALA A 27 -17.00 -12.65 37.41
CA ALA A 27 -16.21 -12.00 38.43
C ALA A 27 -16.41 -12.74 39.77
N PRO A 28 -15.36 -13.30 40.39
CA PRO A 28 -15.49 -13.71 41.77
C PRO A 28 -15.71 -12.46 42.61
N SER A 29 -16.65 -12.53 43.55
CA SER A 29 -16.78 -11.55 44.64
C SER A 29 -15.45 -11.51 45.39
N VAL A 30 -14.60 -10.55 45.05
CA VAL A 30 -13.34 -10.35 45.77
C VAL A 30 -13.69 -9.61 47.06
N ALA A 31 -13.64 -10.34 48.17
CA ALA A 31 -13.59 -9.73 49.49
C ALA A 31 -12.51 -8.64 49.50
N HIS A 32 -12.79 -7.51 50.15
CA HIS A 32 -11.80 -6.45 50.37
C HIS A 32 -10.62 -7.00 51.19
N VAL A 33 -9.64 -7.57 50.50
CA VAL A 33 -8.30 -7.76 51.05
C VAL A 33 -7.67 -6.37 51.02
N ALA A 34 -7.37 -5.85 52.21
CA ALA A 34 -6.60 -4.61 52.33
C ALA A 34 -5.35 -4.75 51.47
N LEU A 35 -5.18 -3.84 50.51
CA LEU A 35 -4.00 -3.78 49.66
C LEU A 35 -2.79 -3.55 50.57
N GLU A 36 -2.06 -4.62 50.89
CA GLU A 36 -0.68 -4.50 51.30
C GLU A 36 0.03 -3.72 50.19
N THR A 37 0.62 -2.60 50.57
CA THR A 37 1.26 -1.65 49.67
C THR A 37 2.28 -2.39 48.79
N SER A 38 1.97 -2.52 47.50
CA SER A 38 2.85 -3.14 46.52
C SER A 38 4.24 -2.47 46.59
N PRO A 39 5.34 -3.23 46.66
CA PRO A 39 6.69 -2.68 46.66
C PRO A 39 7.08 -2.33 45.23
N ILE A 40 6.31 -1.46 44.57
CA ILE A 40 6.77 -0.80 43.35
C ILE A 40 7.82 0.20 43.83
N PRO A 41 9.10 0.07 43.43
CA PRO A 41 10.10 1.07 43.75
C PRO A 41 9.55 2.41 43.29
N ARG A 42 9.47 3.41 44.18
CA ARG A 42 9.18 4.78 43.75
C ARG A 42 10.25 5.13 42.72
N ILE A 43 9.87 5.24 41.45
CA ILE A 43 10.77 5.73 40.41
C ILE A 43 11.09 7.16 40.83
N ALA A 44 12.28 7.36 41.42
CA ALA A 44 12.75 8.69 41.75
C ALA A 44 12.73 9.51 40.45
N PRO A 45 12.26 10.77 40.47
CA PRO A 45 12.28 11.62 39.29
C PRO A 45 13.73 11.70 38.79
N ARG A 46 14.01 11.06 37.65
CA ARG A 46 15.28 11.26 36.95
C ARG A 46 15.19 12.62 36.26
N VAL A 47 16.20 13.45 36.45
CA VAL A 47 16.40 14.64 35.62
C VAL A 47 16.39 14.17 34.17
N ARG A 48 15.41 14.63 33.38
CA ARG A 48 15.38 14.34 31.94
C ARG A 48 16.43 15.24 31.29
N ALA A 49 17.22 14.68 30.38
CA ALA A 49 18.07 15.49 29.51
C ALA A 49 17.18 16.39 28.66
N THR A 50 17.53 17.67 28.57
CA THR A 50 16.88 18.63 27.67
C THR A 50 17.13 18.23 26.21
N LEU A 51 16.31 18.71 25.27
CA LEU A 51 16.55 18.49 23.84
C LEU A 51 17.94 18.96 23.43
N ALA A 52 18.42 20.09 23.99
CA ALA A 52 19.75 20.62 23.68
C ALA A 52 20.85 19.65 24.10
N GLN A 53 20.73 19.02 25.27
CA GLN A 53 21.67 18.00 25.73
C GLN A 53 21.62 16.74 24.86
N ILE A 54 20.42 16.31 24.45
CA ILE A 54 20.24 15.14 23.59
C ILE A 54 20.88 15.40 22.22
N VAL A 55 20.56 16.52 21.56
CA VAL A 55 21.10 16.88 20.24
C VAL A 55 22.61 17.05 20.30
N ALA A 56 23.15 17.75 21.32
CA ALA A 56 24.59 17.90 21.47
C ALA A 56 25.29 16.54 21.70
N SER A 57 24.69 15.62 22.45
CA SER A 57 25.26 14.29 22.69
C SER A 57 25.20 13.35 21.49
N ALA A 58 24.34 13.64 20.52
CA ALA A 58 24.15 12.82 19.33
C ALA A 58 25.24 13.06 18.25
N ASP A 59 26.08 14.09 18.43
CA ASP A 59 27.22 14.40 17.54
C ASP A 59 26.82 14.43 16.06
N LEU A 60 25.72 15.13 15.77
CA LEU A 60 25.11 15.20 14.44
C LEU A 60 25.71 16.34 13.62
N ASP A 61 26.02 16.07 12.36
CA ASP A 61 26.36 17.08 11.37
C ASP A 61 25.10 17.76 10.79
N GLY A 62 25.24 19.02 10.37
CA GLY A 62 24.19 19.79 9.68
C GLY A 62 23.23 20.53 10.62
N THR A 63 22.09 20.97 10.07
CA THR A 63 21.06 21.70 10.83
C THR A 63 20.02 20.72 11.39
N VAL A 64 19.76 20.81 12.70
CA VAL A 64 18.84 19.92 13.41
C VAL A 64 17.66 20.74 13.95
N GLY A 65 16.48 20.50 13.39
CA GLY A 65 15.20 21.02 13.90
C GLY A 65 14.47 19.97 14.75
N VAL A 66 14.09 20.32 15.97
CA VAL A 66 13.31 19.45 16.88
C VAL A 66 12.26 20.27 17.60
N VAL A 67 11.03 19.76 17.66
CA VAL A 67 9.96 20.35 18.46
C VAL A 67 9.31 19.26 19.30
N LEU A 68 9.30 19.44 20.62
CA LEU A 68 8.56 18.60 21.55
C LEU A 68 7.29 19.33 21.97
N LYS A 69 6.14 18.72 21.72
CA LYS A 69 4.83 19.27 22.10
C LYS A 69 4.07 18.32 23.02
N ASP A 70 3.27 18.89 23.91
CA ASP A 70 2.22 18.14 24.57
C ASP A 70 1.11 17.81 23.56
N ALA A 71 0.86 16.52 23.33
CA ALA A 71 -0.07 16.08 22.30
C ALA A 71 -1.55 16.42 22.58
N ARG A 72 -1.92 16.73 23.82
CA ARG A 72 -3.31 17.06 24.21
C ARG A 72 -3.60 18.54 24.08
N THR A 73 -2.66 19.38 24.51
CA THR A 73 -2.81 20.83 24.58
C THR A 73 -2.20 21.54 23.38
N GLY A 74 -1.26 20.89 22.67
CA GLY A 74 -0.48 21.49 21.59
C GLY A 74 0.65 22.41 22.06
N GLU A 75 0.84 22.57 23.38
CA GLU A 75 1.88 23.41 23.97
C GLU A 75 3.27 22.91 23.56
N VAL A 76 4.14 23.82 23.10
CA VAL A 76 5.55 23.53 22.88
C VAL A 76 6.26 23.47 24.22
N ILE A 77 6.76 22.29 24.57
CA ILE A 77 7.50 22.05 25.82
C ILE A 77 8.96 22.49 25.65
N GLU A 78 9.60 22.05 24.56
CA GLU A 78 10.97 22.40 24.19
C GLU A 78 11.10 22.42 22.67
N GLN A 79 11.99 23.26 22.13
CA GLN A 79 12.32 23.24 20.70
C GLN A 79 13.75 23.71 20.43
N ILE A 80 14.29 23.26 19.31
CA ILE A 80 15.54 23.71 18.68
C ILE A 80 15.23 23.92 17.21
N ASP A 81 15.48 25.13 16.69
CA ASP A 81 15.27 25.48 15.27
C ASP A 81 13.91 25.03 14.71
N GLY A 82 12.86 25.09 15.54
CA GLY A 82 11.55 24.50 15.24
C GLY A 82 10.82 25.09 14.03
N ASP A 83 11.17 26.32 13.65
CA ASP A 83 10.59 27.03 12.51
C ASP A 83 11.50 26.98 11.25
N VAL A 84 12.65 26.32 11.32
CA VAL A 84 13.56 26.20 10.18
C VAL A 84 13.01 25.16 9.20
N ALA A 85 12.85 25.56 7.93
CA ALA A 85 12.42 24.66 6.88
C ALA A 85 13.53 23.67 6.51
N LEU A 86 13.26 22.38 6.68
CA LEU A 86 14.17 21.28 6.37
C LEU A 86 13.49 20.26 5.43
N PRO A 87 14.23 19.53 4.58
CA PRO A 87 13.68 18.47 3.75
C PRO A 87 13.03 17.39 4.64
N PRO A 88 11.71 17.19 4.56
CA PRO A 88 11.00 16.25 5.43
C PRO A 88 11.21 14.77 5.07
N ALA A 89 11.79 14.49 3.90
CA ALA A 89 11.88 13.15 3.33
C ALA A 89 10.51 12.42 3.38
N SER A 90 10.47 11.17 3.87
CA SER A 90 9.22 10.42 3.96
C SER A 90 8.24 10.92 5.04
N VAL A 91 8.62 11.87 5.90
CA VAL A 91 7.69 12.48 6.87
C VAL A 91 6.58 13.26 6.15
N THR A 92 6.81 13.74 4.92
CA THR A 92 5.76 14.33 4.07
C THR A 92 4.51 13.46 3.96
N LYS A 93 4.68 12.12 4.00
CA LYS A 93 3.57 11.17 3.90
C LYS A 93 2.54 11.35 5.03
N ALA A 94 2.92 11.89 6.19
CA ALA A 94 1.97 12.19 7.26
C ALA A 94 0.94 13.25 6.83
N VAL A 95 1.38 14.32 6.16
CA VAL A 95 0.50 15.36 5.64
C VAL A 95 -0.38 14.82 4.51
N THR A 96 0.20 14.04 3.59
CA THR A 96 -0.56 13.38 2.52
C THR A 96 -1.61 12.41 3.06
N ALA A 97 -1.29 11.63 4.09
CA ALA A 97 -2.22 10.70 4.73
C ALA A 97 -3.38 11.43 5.42
N LEU A 98 -3.09 12.54 6.11
CA LEU A 98 -4.14 13.38 6.71
C LEU A 98 -5.08 13.93 5.65
N TYR A 99 -4.55 14.47 4.55
CA TYR A 99 -5.36 14.97 3.43
C TYR A 99 -6.20 13.86 2.80
N ALA A 100 -5.63 12.67 2.58
CA ALA A 100 -6.36 11.53 2.04
C ALA A 100 -7.49 11.08 2.97
N LEU A 101 -7.26 11.03 4.28
CA LEU A 101 -8.28 10.68 5.26
C LEU A 101 -9.40 11.73 5.34
N ASP A 102 -9.08 13.01 5.24
CA ASP A 102 -10.04 14.11 5.26
C ASP A 102 -10.93 14.11 3.99
N VAL A 103 -10.31 13.95 2.81
CA VAL A 103 -11.02 14.03 1.53
C VAL A 103 -11.74 12.73 1.15
N LEU A 104 -11.11 11.58 1.36
CA LEU A 104 -11.64 10.28 0.93
C LEU A 104 -12.37 9.54 2.07
N GLY A 105 -12.00 9.80 3.31
CA GLY A 105 -12.46 9.05 4.47
C GLY A 105 -11.72 7.71 4.66
N GLY A 106 -11.68 7.22 5.90
CA GLY A 106 -11.02 5.93 6.24
C GLY A 106 -11.71 4.68 5.65
N ALA A 107 -12.93 4.83 5.12
CA ALA A 107 -13.68 3.77 4.48
C ALA A 107 -13.48 3.71 2.95
N PHE A 108 -12.73 4.65 2.37
CA PHE A 108 -12.52 4.68 0.92
C PHE A 108 -11.91 3.37 0.40
N ARG A 109 -12.36 2.95 -0.78
CA ARG A 109 -11.82 1.81 -1.51
C ARG A 109 -11.63 2.20 -2.97
N PHE A 110 -10.46 1.90 -3.51
CA PHE A 110 -10.26 1.95 -4.95
C PHE A 110 -11.12 0.87 -5.62
N ILE A 111 -11.52 1.12 -6.87
CA ILE A 111 -12.39 0.19 -7.59
C ILE A 111 -11.81 -0.10 -8.97
N THR A 112 -11.46 -1.36 -9.20
CA THR A 112 -11.12 -1.89 -10.52
C THR A 112 -12.31 -2.68 -11.05
N ARG A 113 -12.70 -2.46 -12.30
CA ARG A 113 -13.92 -3.06 -12.87
C ARG A 113 -13.67 -3.64 -14.26
N LEU A 114 -14.49 -4.61 -14.62
CA LEU A 114 -14.67 -5.04 -16.00
C LEU A 114 -15.90 -4.35 -16.60
N SER A 115 -15.79 -3.85 -17.82
CA SER A 115 -16.90 -3.24 -18.56
C SER A 115 -17.03 -3.85 -19.94
N ALA A 116 -18.23 -4.19 -20.35
CA ALA A 116 -18.54 -4.72 -21.67
C ALA A 116 -19.06 -3.60 -22.59
N THR A 117 -18.64 -3.59 -23.85
CA THR A 117 -19.14 -2.62 -24.84
C THR A 117 -20.30 -3.14 -25.69
N GLY A 118 -20.67 -4.41 -25.52
CA GLY A 118 -21.76 -5.07 -26.23
C GLY A 118 -22.55 -6.03 -25.34
N PRO A 119 -23.62 -6.62 -25.88
CA PRO A 119 -24.45 -7.56 -25.13
C PRO A 119 -23.72 -8.90 -24.90
N ILE A 120 -24.18 -9.62 -23.87
CA ILE A 120 -23.80 -11.01 -23.62
C ILE A 120 -24.99 -11.88 -24.03
N GLU A 121 -24.80 -12.73 -25.04
CA GLU A 121 -25.83 -13.63 -25.59
C GLU A 121 -25.28 -15.05 -25.59
N ASP A 122 -26.00 -15.99 -24.97
CA ASP A 122 -25.58 -17.40 -24.85
C ASP A 122 -24.15 -17.57 -24.32
N GLY A 123 -23.75 -16.69 -23.40
CA GLY A 123 -22.40 -16.65 -22.81
C GLY A 123 -21.32 -16.00 -23.67
N ILE A 124 -21.68 -15.45 -24.82
CA ILE A 124 -20.76 -14.77 -25.74
C ILE A 124 -20.92 -13.26 -25.58
N LEU A 125 -19.87 -12.57 -25.15
CA LEU A 125 -19.78 -11.11 -25.21
C LEU A 125 -19.53 -10.67 -26.65
N ARG A 126 -20.55 -10.10 -27.29
CA ARG A 126 -20.49 -9.51 -28.64
C ARG A 126 -19.96 -8.07 -28.60
N GLY A 127 -18.74 -7.91 -28.13
CA GLY A 127 -18.10 -6.61 -27.98
C GLY A 127 -16.72 -6.72 -27.33
N ASP A 128 -16.15 -5.57 -27.00
CA ASP A 128 -14.89 -5.48 -26.28
C ASP A 128 -15.12 -5.63 -24.77
N LEU A 129 -14.14 -6.21 -24.09
CA LEU A 129 -14.05 -6.23 -22.63
C LEU A 129 -12.98 -5.24 -22.18
N ILE A 130 -13.34 -4.32 -21.29
CA ILE A 130 -12.46 -3.27 -20.78
C ILE A 130 -12.14 -3.55 -19.31
N LEU A 131 -10.85 -3.71 -18.96
CA LEU A 131 -10.36 -3.59 -17.60
C LEU A 131 -10.13 -2.12 -17.27
N ALA A 132 -11.01 -1.55 -16.46
CA ALA A 132 -10.94 -0.16 -16.02
C ALA A 132 -10.34 -0.09 -14.61
N GLY A 133 -9.12 0.44 -14.50
CA GLY A 133 -8.43 0.62 -13.23
C GLY A 133 -8.81 1.93 -12.55
N GLY A 134 -9.18 1.86 -11.28
CA GLY A 134 -9.55 3.02 -10.46
C GLY A 134 -8.41 3.63 -9.65
N GLY A 135 -7.16 3.24 -9.90
CA GLY A 135 -5.99 3.72 -9.16
C GLY A 135 -5.59 2.89 -7.94
N ASP A 136 -6.12 1.67 -7.81
CA ASP A 136 -5.77 0.76 -6.70
C ASP A 136 -4.25 0.46 -6.70
N PRO A 137 -3.49 0.88 -5.67
CA PRO A 137 -2.05 0.62 -5.59
C PRO A 137 -1.73 -0.81 -5.16
N THR A 138 -2.74 -1.61 -4.81
CA THR A 138 -2.64 -3.00 -4.32
C THR A 138 -3.22 -4.02 -5.30
N LEU A 139 -3.65 -3.59 -6.49
CA LEU A 139 -4.14 -4.50 -7.52
C LEU A 139 -3.07 -5.55 -7.85
N SER A 140 -3.44 -6.82 -7.74
CA SER A 140 -2.53 -7.96 -7.94
C SER A 140 -3.00 -8.87 -9.08
N ALA A 141 -2.11 -9.74 -9.56
CA ALA A 141 -2.48 -10.81 -10.48
C ALA A 141 -3.55 -11.75 -9.89
N ASP A 142 -3.58 -11.91 -8.57
CA ASP A 142 -4.60 -12.72 -7.88
C ASP A 142 -5.98 -12.05 -7.97
N HIS A 143 -6.08 -10.74 -7.72
CA HIS A 143 -7.32 -9.97 -7.92
C HIS A 143 -7.79 -10.00 -9.38
N LEU A 144 -6.88 -9.97 -10.36
CA LEU A 144 -7.26 -10.09 -11.77
C LEU A 144 -7.86 -11.48 -12.08
N ALA A 145 -7.36 -12.53 -11.43
CA ALA A 145 -7.94 -13.86 -11.58
C ALA A 145 -9.31 -13.97 -10.91
N GLU A 146 -9.51 -13.35 -9.75
CA GLU A 146 -10.83 -13.26 -9.12
C GLU A 146 -11.85 -12.53 -10.02
N LEU A 147 -11.43 -11.47 -10.71
CA LEU A 147 -12.26 -10.79 -11.71
C LEU A 147 -12.60 -11.71 -12.89
N ALA A 148 -11.64 -12.50 -13.37
CA ALA A 148 -11.86 -13.47 -14.44
C ALA A 148 -12.83 -14.59 -14.02
N GLU A 149 -12.68 -15.13 -12.81
CA GLU A 149 -13.61 -16.13 -12.26
C GLU A 149 -15.01 -15.53 -12.04
N SER A 150 -15.10 -14.28 -11.59
CA SER A 150 -16.38 -13.57 -11.45
C SER A 150 -17.07 -13.37 -12.80
N LEU A 151 -16.31 -13.03 -13.86
CA LEU A 151 -16.82 -12.91 -15.22
C LEU A 151 -17.36 -14.24 -15.74
N LYS A 152 -16.64 -15.34 -15.49
CA LYS A 152 -17.07 -16.70 -15.84
C LYS A 152 -18.32 -17.12 -15.05
N ALA A 153 -18.37 -16.84 -13.75
CA ALA A 153 -19.53 -17.11 -12.90
C ALA A 153 -20.78 -16.30 -13.32
N ALA A 154 -20.58 -15.12 -13.91
CA ALA A 154 -21.64 -14.32 -14.53
C ALA A 154 -22.13 -14.89 -15.88
N GLY A 155 -21.60 -16.02 -16.34
CA GLY A 155 -22.05 -16.75 -17.52
C GLY A 155 -21.30 -16.42 -18.80
N VAL A 156 -20.25 -15.58 -18.76
CA VAL A 156 -19.44 -15.27 -19.94
C VAL A 156 -18.42 -16.37 -20.17
N SER A 157 -18.51 -17.04 -21.32
CA SER A 157 -17.58 -18.08 -21.77
C SER A 157 -16.71 -17.65 -22.95
N GLU A 158 -17.13 -16.64 -23.72
CA GLU A 158 -16.41 -16.16 -24.90
C GLU A 158 -16.50 -14.63 -25.03
N ILE A 159 -15.45 -14.02 -25.57
CA ILE A 159 -15.38 -12.58 -25.91
C ILE A 159 -14.95 -12.49 -27.37
N THR A 160 -15.81 -11.96 -28.24
CA THR A 160 -15.51 -11.86 -29.67
C THR A 160 -14.75 -10.60 -30.06
N GLY A 161 -14.77 -9.58 -29.19
CA GLY A 161 -14.02 -8.34 -29.38
C GLY A 161 -12.64 -8.37 -28.74
N LYS A 162 -12.11 -7.18 -28.47
CA LYS A 162 -10.79 -6.97 -27.88
C LYS A 162 -10.86 -6.97 -26.36
N PHE A 163 -9.75 -7.35 -25.73
CA PHE A 163 -9.48 -7.00 -24.34
C PHE A 163 -8.72 -5.66 -24.29
N LEU A 164 -9.28 -4.67 -23.63
CA LEU A 164 -8.76 -3.31 -23.55
C LEU A 164 -8.46 -2.94 -22.09
N CYS A 165 -7.45 -2.10 -21.88
CA CYS A 165 -7.12 -1.58 -20.56
C CYS A 165 -7.37 -0.07 -20.53
N TRP A 166 -8.17 0.39 -19.58
CA TRP A 166 -8.38 1.81 -19.31
C TRP A 166 -7.70 2.20 -18.00
N ARG A 167 -6.74 3.13 -18.09
CA ARG A 167 -5.91 3.61 -16.97
C ARG A 167 -6.16 5.08 -16.63
N GLY A 168 -7.28 5.65 -17.09
CA GLY A 168 -7.56 7.09 -17.04
C GLY A 168 -8.09 7.62 -15.71
N ALA A 169 -8.22 6.79 -14.68
CA ALA A 169 -8.69 7.25 -13.36
C ALA A 169 -7.70 8.20 -12.67
N LEU A 170 -6.41 8.11 -13.01
CA LEU A 170 -5.35 8.97 -12.49
C LEU A 170 -4.51 9.52 -13.66
N PRO A 171 -3.85 10.67 -13.49
CA PRO A 171 -2.81 11.12 -14.41
C PRO A 171 -1.74 10.05 -14.60
N TYR A 172 -1.20 9.96 -15.81
CA TYR A 172 -0.07 9.09 -16.09
C TYR A 172 1.23 9.83 -15.81
N ALA A 173 2.07 9.24 -14.98
CA ALA A 173 3.49 9.57 -14.86
C ALA A 173 4.29 8.29 -15.09
N GLU A 174 5.34 8.36 -15.91
CA GLU A 174 6.22 7.21 -16.16
C GLU A 174 7.07 6.86 -14.93
N GLU A 175 7.37 7.88 -14.12
CA GLU A 175 8.13 7.79 -12.88
C GLU A 175 7.78 8.98 -11.97
N ILE A 176 8.11 8.89 -10.68
CA ILE A 176 7.85 9.95 -9.70
C ILE A 176 8.88 11.08 -9.83
N GLU A 177 10.14 10.75 -10.05
CA GLU A 177 11.27 11.69 -10.18
C GLU A 177 12.20 11.27 -11.34
N PRO A 178 12.13 11.95 -12.50
CA PRO A 178 12.89 11.58 -13.70
C PRO A 178 14.41 11.63 -13.63
N SER A 179 14.95 12.30 -12.61
CA SER A 179 16.40 12.34 -12.40
C SER A 179 16.95 11.08 -11.73
N GLN A 180 16.09 10.21 -11.20
CA GLN A 180 16.49 8.99 -10.51
C GLN A 180 16.69 7.81 -11.47
N LEU A 181 17.46 6.81 -11.03
CA LEU A 181 17.74 5.63 -11.83
C LEU A 181 16.49 4.75 -11.98
N ASP A 182 16.21 4.30 -13.20
CA ASP A 182 15.00 3.54 -13.58
C ASP A 182 14.75 2.27 -12.75
N HIS A 183 15.82 1.67 -12.20
CA HIS A 183 15.73 0.40 -11.45
C HIS A 183 15.34 0.58 -9.97
N LEU A 184 15.18 1.82 -9.50
CA LEU A 184 14.82 2.11 -8.11
C LEU A 184 13.33 1.83 -7.92
N GLY A 185 13.00 0.73 -7.24
CA GLY A 185 11.61 0.29 -7.07
C GLY A 185 10.69 1.28 -6.32
N TYR A 186 11.24 2.31 -5.67
CA TYR A 186 10.48 3.38 -5.02
C TYR A 186 10.10 4.55 -5.96
N ASN A 187 10.55 4.51 -7.22
CA ASN A 187 10.23 5.49 -8.26
C ASN A 187 9.35 4.91 -9.40
N PRO A 188 8.26 4.15 -9.10
CA PRO A 188 7.49 3.50 -10.16
C PRO A 188 6.63 4.50 -10.95
N ALA A 189 6.14 4.06 -12.11
CA ALA A 189 5.06 4.74 -12.81
C ALA A 189 3.82 4.89 -11.92
N VAL A 190 3.03 5.93 -12.20
CA VAL A 190 1.73 6.19 -11.58
C VAL A 190 0.67 6.21 -12.66
N SER A 191 -0.38 5.39 -12.52
CA SER A 191 -1.53 5.41 -13.43
C SER A 191 -2.80 4.88 -12.77
N GLY A 192 -3.94 4.88 -13.48
CA GLY A 192 -5.16 4.22 -12.99
C GLY A 192 -5.04 2.70 -12.85
N LEU A 193 -4.06 2.06 -13.50
CA LEU A 193 -3.76 0.64 -13.38
C LEU A 193 -2.36 0.45 -12.81
N ASN A 194 -2.27 0.01 -11.55
CA ASN A 194 -1.00 -0.28 -10.88
C ASN A 194 -0.96 -1.74 -10.48
N LEU A 195 -0.37 -2.60 -11.33
CA LEU A 195 -0.38 -4.04 -11.13
C LEU A 195 0.87 -4.48 -10.37
N ASN A 196 0.69 -5.26 -9.31
CA ASN A 196 1.79 -5.81 -8.49
C ASN A 196 2.75 -4.70 -8.01
N TYR A 197 2.20 -3.60 -7.50
CA TYR A 197 2.96 -2.42 -7.08
C TYR A 197 3.79 -1.75 -8.20
N ASN A 198 3.43 -2.00 -9.47
CA ASN A 198 4.22 -1.63 -10.66
C ASN A 198 5.66 -2.17 -10.61
N ARG A 199 5.81 -3.38 -10.08
CA ARG A 199 7.10 -4.06 -9.93
C ARG A 199 7.04 -5.46 -10.53
N VAL A 200 8.23 -5.90 -10.92
CA VAL A 200 8.51 -7.30 -11.26
C VAL A 200 9.66 -7.78 -10.39
N HIS A 201 9.69 -9.07 -10.14
CA HIS A 201 10.78 -9.70 -9.42
C HIS A 201 11.88 -10.06 -10.40
N PHE A 202 13.10 -9.63 -10.09
CA PHE A 202 14.30 -10.01 -10.80
C PHE A 202 15.20 -10.76 -9.83
N GLU A 203 15.61 -11.97 -10.19
CA GLU A 203 16.55 -12.78 -9.43
C GLU A 203 17.77 -13.10 -10.29
N TRP A 204 18.95 -13.09 -9.66
CA TRP A 204 20.15 -13.65 -10.24
C TRP A 204 20.83 -14.59 -9.25
N LYS A 205 21.37 -15.69 -9.75
CA LYS A 205 22.09 -16.67 -8.93
C LYS A 205 23.26 -17.27 -9.68
N ARG A 206 24.32 -17.63 -8.96
CA ARG A 206 25.43 -18.41 -9.54
C ARG A 206 25.06 -19.89 -9.53
N VAL A 207 25.09 -20.53 -10.69
CA VAL A 207 24.89 -21.98 -10.87
C VAL A 207 26.02 -22.50 -11.74
N ASN A 208 26.80 -23.44 -11.21
CA ASN A 208 27.96 -24.04 -11.90
C ASN A 208 28.95 -22.99 -12.46
N GLY A 209 29.24 -21.95 -11.69
CA GLY A 209 30.15 -20.87 -12.08
C GLY A 209 29.57 -19.83 -13.04
N ASN A 210 28.36 -20.03 -13.57
CA ASN A 210 27.67 -19.10 -14.45
C ASN A 210 26.55 -18.35 -13.73
N TRP A 211 26.27 -17.12 -14.16
CA TRP A 211 25.07 -16.41 -13.71
C TRP A 211 23.84 -16.95 -14.45
N GLN A 212 22.78 -17.18 -13.69
CA GLN A 212 21.43 -17.41 -14.20
C GLN A 212 20.53 -16.29 -13.71
N THR A 213 19.59 -15.87 -14.55
CA THR A 213 18.65 -14.78 -14.26
C THR A 213 17.23 -15.24 -14.49
N THR A 214 16.31 -14.84 -13.62
CA THR A 214 14.86 -15.00 -13.83
C THR A 214 14.14 -13.68 -13.62
N MET A 215 13.01 -13.51 -14.31
CA MET A 215 12.13 -12.38 -14.14
C MET A 215 10.68 -12.84 -14.22
N ASP A 216 9.91 -12.50 -13.20
CA ASP A 216 8.51 -12.87 -13.09
C ASP A 216 7.71 -11.82 -12.30
N ALA A 217 6.39 -11.89 -12.38
CA ALA A 217 5.48 -11.00 -11.67
C ALA A 217 4.81 -11.74 -10.50
N ARG A 218 5.57 -12.58 -9.77
CA ARG A 218 5.00 -13.43 -8.71
C ARG A 218 4.18 -12.65 -7.68
N THR A 219 3.05 -13.24 -7.31
CA THR A 219 2.15 -12.81 -6.24
C THR A 219 2.04 -13.93 -5.21
N GLU A 220 0.99 -13.96 -4.39
CA GLU A 220 0.83 -15.00 -3.37
C GLU A 220 0.54 -16.36 -4.02
N ASP A 221 -0.38 -16.41 -4.99
CA ASP A 221 -0.84 -17.67 -5.59
C ASP A 221 -0.40 -17.86 -7.05
N ARG A 222 0.24 -16.86 -7.67
CA ARG A 222 0.53 -16.87 -9.12
C ARG A 222 1.94 -16.42 -9.44
N VAL A 223 2.46 -16.92 -10.56
CA VAL A 223 3.76 -16.52 -11.13
C VAL A 223 3.57 -16.18 -12.62
N PRO A 224 2.92 -15.03 -12.94
CA PRO A 224 2.75 -14.62 -14.32
C PRO A 224 4.11 -14.35 -14.99
N PRO A 225 4.29 -14.74 -16.26
CA PRO A 225 5.49 -14.40 -17.00
C PRO A 225 5.54 -12.90 -17.30
N VAL A 226 6.75 -12.33 -17.33
CA VAL A 226 6.99 -10.93 -17.69
C VAL A 226 7.48 -10.87 -19.13
N SER A 227 6.76 -10.15 -20.00
CA SER A 227 7.12 -9.96 -21.41
C SER A 227 7.62 -8.54 -21.73
N MET A 228 7.29 -7.56 -20.88
CA MET A 228 7.60 -6.14 -21.10
C MET A 228 9.02 -5.73 -20.72
N ALA A 229 9.74 -6.56 -19.95
CA ALA A 229 11.10 -6.31 -19.51
C ALA A 229 11.98 -7.54 -19.74
N ARG A 230 13.27 -7.31 -19.96
CA ARG A 230 14.27 -8.37 -20.21
C ARG A 230 15.56 -8.05 -19.48
N VAL A 231 16.25 -9.08 -19.01
CA VAL A 231 17.57 -8.97 -18.40
C VAL A 231 18.58 -9.74 -19.23
N ARG A 232 19.79 -9.19 -19.34
CA ARG A 232 20.93 -9.82 -20.00
C ARG A 232 22.16 -9.71 -19.11
N ILE A 233 22.91 -10.80 -19.00
CA ILE A 233 24.22 -10.82 -18.36
C ILE A 233 25.23 -10.18 -19.31
N VAL A 234 25.97 -9.18 -18.82
CA VAL A 234 26.99 -8.45 -19.57
C VAL A 234 28.26 -8.41 -18.73
N ASP A 235 29.39 -8.77 -19.33
CA ASP A 235 30.71 -8.62 -18.72
C ASP A 235 31.14 -7.15 -18.79
N ARG A 236 31.54 -6.59 -17.65
CA ARG A 236 31.84 -5.16 -17.49
C ARG A 236 32.72 -4.92 -16.28
N GLY A 237 33.48 -3.83 -16.31
CA GLY A 237 34.43 -3.47 -15.25
C GLY A 237 33.82 -3.18 -13.88
N ALA A 238 32.49 -2.96 -13.78
CA ALA A 238 31.78 -2.77 -12.51
C ALA A 238 30.30 -3.22 -12.60
N PRO A 239 29.74 -3.88 -11.57
CA PRO A 239 28.32 -4.23 -11.50
C PRO A 239 27.41 -3.00 -11.27
N VAL A 240 26.13 -3.07 -11.71
CA VAL A 240 25.04 -2.07 -11.57
C VAL A 240 24.29 -2.47 -10.31
N PHE A 241 24.14 -3.78 -10.11
CA PHE A 241 23.59 -4.37 -8.92
C PHE A 241 24.75 -4.99 -8.14
N ALA A 242 25.23 -4.29 -7.12
CA ALA A 242 26.12 -4.85 -6.12
C ALA A 242 25.29 -5.16 -4.86
N THR A 243 25.63 -6.26 -4.18
CA THR A 243 25.07 -6.63 -2.88
C THR A 243 25.54 -5.68 -1.78
#